data_AF-A0A350R7X1-F1
#
_entry.id   AF-A0A350R7X1-F1
#
_cell.length_a   1.000
_cell.length_b   1.000
_cell.length_c   1.000
_cell.angle_alpha   90.00
_cell.angle_beta   90.00
_cell.angle_gamma   90.00
#
_symmetry.space_group_name_H-M   'P 1'
#
loop_
_entity.id
_entity.type
_entity.pdbx_description
1 polymer ?
#
loop_
_entity_poly.entity_id
_entity_poly.type
_entity_poly.pdbx_seq_one_letter_code
_entity_poly.pdbx_strand_id
1 'polypeptide(L)'
;MKYKLCIFAPDNPKMIERLIDVASQAGAGVMGKYSHCAFITKGVGTWKSEKGAHPFIGKVGETSTETEVKIEMICFTDSITDVVRAIREVHPYEEPAIDFWKLEE
;
A
#
# COMPACT_ATOMS: atom_id res chain seq x y z
N MET A 1 -16.13 -11.98 0.33
CA MET A 1 -16.44 -10.74 -0.44
C MET A 1 -15.17 -10.26 -1.13
N LYS A 2 -15.30 -9.40 -2.15
CA LYS A 2 -14.16 -8.87 -2.92
C LYS A 2 -13.92 -7.41 -2.57
N TYR A 3 -12.66 -7.04 -2.45
CA TYR A 3 -12.21 -5.68 -2.18
C TYR A 3 -11.16 -5.24 -3.20
N LYS A 4 -11.11 -3.94 -3.44
CA LYS A 4 -9.97 -3.26 -4.03
C LYS A 4 -9.05 -2.81 -2.89
N LEU A 5 -7.91 -3.46 -2.78
CA LEU A 5 -6.80 -3.03 -1.93
C LEU A 5 -6.11 -1.84 -2.61
N CYS A 6 -5.86 -0.76 -1.87
CA CYS A 6 -5.02 0.37 -2.27
C CYS A 6 -3.90 0.56 -1.25
N ILE A 7 -2.65 0.65 -1.71
CA ILE A 7 -1.46 0.90 -0.89
C ILE A 7 -0.80 2.17 -1.42
N PHE A 8 -0.44 3.10 -0.53
CA PHE A 8 0.29 4.32 -0.89
C PHE A 8 1.73 4.23 -0.40
N ALA A 9 2.70 4.40 -1.30
CA ALA A 9 4.11 4.23 -1.00
C ALA A 9 4.98 5.16 -1.87
N PRO A 10 6.24 5.46 -1.48
CA PRO A 10 7.12 6.27 -2.32
C PRO A 10 7.30 5.69 -3.73
N ASP A 11 7.53 6.56 -4.73
CA ASP A 11 7.78 6.14 -6.13
C ASP A 11 9.18 5.52 -6.29
N ASN A 12 9.36 4.32 -5.73
CA ASN A 12 10.59 3.55 -5.79
C ASN A 12 10.33 2.16 -6.39
N PRO A 13 10.84 1.86 -7.60
CA PRO A 13 10.54 0.62 -8.31
C PRO A 13 10.77 -0.67 -7.52
N LYS A 14 11.86 -0.77 -6.75
CA LYS A 14 12.18 -2.00 -5.99
C LYS A 14 11.22 -2.24 -4.85
N MET A 15 10.78 -1.18 -4.19
CA MET A 15 9.84 -1.27 -3.09
C MET A 15 8.43 -1.53 -3.61
N ILE A 16 8.05 -0.93 -4.74
CA ILE A 16 6.79 -1.22 -5.43
C ILE A 16 6.71 -2.71 -5.77
N GLU A 17 7.76 -3.26 -6.38
CA GLU A 17 7.87 -4.70 -6.68
C GLU A 17 7.73 -5.55 -5.41
N ARG A 18 8.47 -5.20 -4.35
CA ARG A 18 8.41 -5.91 -3.07
C ARG A 18 7.03 -5.89 -2.44
N LEU A 19 6.33 -4.75 -2.47
CA LEU A 19 4.97 -4.61 -1.93
C LEU A 19 3.97 -5.49 -2.69
N ILE A 20 4.07 -5.53 -4.03
CA ILE A 20 3.23 -6.39 -4.86
C ILE A 20 3.52 -7.87 -4.58
N ASP A 21 4.79 -8.25 -4.48
CA ASP A 21 5.22 -9.62 -4.19
C ASP A 21 4.65 -10.13 -2.85
N VAL A 22 4.88 -9.41 -1.75
CA VAL A 22 4.40 -9.86 -0.43
C VAL A 22 2.87 -9.84 -0.33
N ALA A 23 2.21 -8.86 -0.94
CA ALA A 23 0.75 -8.81 -0.98
C ALA A 23 0.19 -9.98 -1.79
N SER A 24 0.83 -10.36 -2.90
CA SER A 24 0.41 -11.50 -3.71
C SER A 24 0.68 -12.85 -3.07
N GLN A 25 1.81 -13.02 -2.40
CA GLN A 25 2.09 -14.22 -1.60
C GLN A 25 1.07 -14.38 -0.46
N ALA A 26 0.56 -13.27 0.09
CA ALA A 26 -0.49 -13.26 1.10
C ALA A 26 -1.93 -13.39 0.55
N GLY A 27 -2.10 -13.41 -0.79
CA GLY A 27 -3.39 -13.69 -1.44
C GLY A 27 -4.05 -12.54 -2.20
N ALA A 28 -3.43 -11.35 -2.28
CA ALA A 28 -3.92 -10.25 -3.11
C ALA A 28 -3.47 -10.41 -4.58
N GLY A 29 -4.18 -9.78 -5.52
CA GLY A 29 -3.80 -9.75 -6.94
C GLY A 29 -3.84 -11.13 -7.63
N VAL A 30 -4.58 -12.10 -7.07
CA VAL A 30 -4.83 -13.41 -7.70
C VAL A 30 -6.18 -13.39 -8.40
N MET A 31 -6.17 -13.61 -9.71
CA MET A 31 -7.35 -13.59 -10.57
C MET A 31 -7.28 -14.74 -11.59
N GLY A 32 -8.00 -15.83 -11.33
CA GLY A 32 -7.96 -17.02 -12.19
C GLY A 32 -6.55 -17.61 -12.25
N LYS A 33 -5.92 -17.61 -13.42
CA LYS A 33 -4.54 -18.11 -13.64
C LYS A 33 -3.46 -17.02 -13.55
N TYR A 34 -3.83 -15.82 -13.12
CA TYR A 34 -2.92 -14.69 -12.99
C TYR A 34 -2.67 -14.38 -11.51
N SER A 35 -1.43 -14.09 -11.15
CA SER A 35 -1.01 -13.58 -9.84
C SER A 35 -0.28 -12.24 -10.02
N HIS A 36 -0.01 -11.52 -8.93
CA HIS A 36 0.68 -10.23 -8.98
C HIS A 36 -0.06 -9.18 -9.82
N CYS A 37 -1.38 -9.33 -9.97
CA CYS A 37 -2.20 -8.35 -10.69
C CYS A 37 -2.32 -7.07 -9.85
N ALA A 38 -1.64 -6.02 -10.30
CA ALA A 38 -1.67 -4.70 -9.72
C ALA A 38 -1.83 -3.61 -10.79
N PHE A 39 -2.49 -2.51 -10.42
CA PHE A 39 -2.49 -1.26 -11.18
C PHE A 39 -1.78 -0.19 -10.37
N ILE A 40 -0.94 0.63 -11.00
CA ILE A 40 -0.09 1.60 -10.30
C ILE A 40 -0.36 2.99 -10.87
N THR A 41 -0.74 3.92 -10.00
CA THR A 41 -0.95 5.32 -10.35
C THR A 41 0.04 6.20 -9.61
N LYS A 42 0.79 7.06 -10.32
CA LYS A 42 1.64 8.07 -9.68
C LYS A 42 0.81 9.25 -9.18
N GLY A 43 1.20 9.82 -8.05
CA GLY A 43 0.57 10.99 -7.44
C GLY A 43 1.52 11.73 -6.51
N VAL A 44 0.95 12.67 -5.75
CA VAL A 44 1.67 13.43 -4.72
C VAL A 44 1.02 13.19 -3.38
N GLY A 45 1.79 12.66 -2.43
CA GLY A 45 1.40 12.56 -1.03
C GLY A 45 1.65 13.88 -0.31
N THR A 46 0.84 14.18 0.70
CA THR A 46 1.05 15.33 1.60
C THR A 46 0.69 14.96 3.02
N TRP A 47 1.51 15.37 3.97
CA TRP A 47 1.29 15.12 5.39
C TRP A 47 1.94 16.21 6.23
N LYS A 48 1.52 16.31 7.48
CA LYS A 48 2.18 17.12 8.50
C LYS A 48 2.45 16.22 9.68
N SER A 49 3.73 16.02 10.01
CA SER A 49 4.13 15.16 11.11
C SER A 49 3.91 15.87 12.44
N GLU A 50 3.17 15.25 13.36
CA GLU A 50 2.89 15.81 14.68
C GLU A 50 4.00 15.50 15.69
N LYS A 51 3.98 16.20 16.83
CA LYS A 51 4.98 16.01 17.90
C LYS A 51 5.01 14.54 18.35
N GLY A 52 6.18 13.90 18.26
CA GLY A 52 6.40 12.50 18.65
C GLY A 52 6.42 11.51 17.48
N ALA A 53 6.15 11.95 16.25
CA ALA A 53 6.32 11.13 15.06
C ALA A 53 7.80 10.96 14.66
N HIS A 54 8.15 9.84 14.02
CA HIS A 54 9.47 9.61 13.42
C HIS A 54 9.31 9.43 11.91
N PRO A 55 8.98 10.53 11.19
CA PRO A 55 8.63 10.41 9.78
C PRO A 55 9.80 9.89 8.96
N PHE A 56 9.51 8.97 8.04
CA PHE A 56 10.48 8.46 7.09
C PHE A 56 11.08 9.59 6.23
N ILE A 57 10.25 10.58 5.85
CA ILE A 57 10.63 11.78 5.09
C ILE A 57 10.00 13.02 5.77
N GLY A 58 10.75 14.12 5.80
CA GLY A 58 10.27 15.42 6.28
C GLY A 58 10.69 15.75 7.71
N LYS A 59 10.09 16.82 8.26
CA LYS A 59 10.37 17.33 9.62
C LYS A 59 9.10 17.48 10.43
N VAL A 60 9.19 17.18 11.73
CA VAL A 60 8.09 17.35 12.68
C VAL A 60 7.64 18.82 12.73
N GLY A 61 6.34 19.05 12.63
CA GLY A 61 5.72 20.38 12.65
C GLY A 61 5.62 21.07 11.28
N GLU A 62 6.25 20.53 10.24
CA GLU A 62 6.26 21.07 8.88
C GLU A 62 5.40 20.21 7.94
N THR A 63 4.71 20.85 6.99
CA THR A 63 4.03 20.12 5.90
C THR A 63 5.07 19.59 4.94
N SER A 64 5.02 18.29 4.66
CA SER A 64 5.90 17.59 3.73
C SER A 64 5.09 17.05 2.56
N THR A 65 5.73 16.92 1.40
CA THR A 65 5.14 16.36 0.18
C THR A 65 6.16 15.52 -0.55
N GLU A 66 5.74 14.42 -1.17
CA GLU A 66 6.62 13.52 -1.92
C GLU A 66 5.85 12.93 -3.11
N THR A 67 6.59 12.53 -4.15
CA THR A 67 6.01 11.72 -5.23
C THR A 67 5.79 10.31 -4.73
N GLU A 68 4.55 9.85 -4.82
CA GLU A 68 4.12 8.54 -4.36
C GLU A 68 3.43 7.76 -5.47
N VAL A 69 3.23 6.47 -5.23
CA VAL A 69 2.35 5.63 -6.02
C VAL A 69 1.21 5.08 -5.19
N LYS A 70 0.03 5.01 -5.81
CA LYS A 70 -1.09 4.18 -5.37
C LYS A 70 -1.03 2.84 -6.11
N ILE A 71 -0.78 1.76 -5.39
CA ILE A 71 -0.77 0.38 -5.88
C ILE A 71 -2.13 -0.24 -5.57
N GLU A 72 -2.81 -0.76 -6.60
CA GLU A 72 -4.18 -1.24 -6.48
C GLU A 72 -4.31 -2.71 -6.89
N MET A 73 -4.81 -3.56 -6.00
CA MET A 73 -4.93 -5.01 -6.21
C MET A 73 -6.33 -5.50 -5.80
N ILE A 74 -6.75 -6.64 -6.35
CA ILE A 74 -7.94 -7.33 -5.83
C ILE A 74 -7.56 -8.11 -4.58
N CYS A 75 -8.39 -8.09 -3.54
CA CYS A 75 -8.22 -8.93 -2.35
C CYS A 75 -9.55 -9.55 -1.93
N PHE A 76 -9.54 -10.81 -1.52
CA PHE A 76 -10.70 -11.46 -0.92
C PHE A 76 -10.69 -11.26 0.59
N THR A 77 -11.88 -11.25 1.21
CA THR A 77 -12.07 -11.04 2.66
C THR A 77 -11.12 -11.89 3.51
N ASP A 78 -10.97 -13.17 3.15
CA ASP A 78 -10.22 -14.14 3.96
C ASP A 78 -8.71 -13.88 3.96
N SER A 79 -8.21 -13.12 2.97
CA SER A 79 -6.79 -12.76 2.85
C SER A 79 -6.44 -11.40 3.45
N ILE A 80 -7.44 -10.57 3.82
CA ILE A 80 -7.20 -9.17 4.24
C ILE A 80 -6.20 -9.08 5.39
N THR A 81 -6.39 -9.88 6.44
CA THR A 81 -5.53 -9.84 7.64
C THR A 81 -4.08 -10.19 7.32
N ASP A 82 -3.86 -11.25 6.52
CA ASP A 82 -2.51 -11.67 6.15
C ASP A 82 -1.85 -10.69 5.18
N VAL A 83 -2.61 -10.13 4.25
CA VAL A 83 -2.13 -9.11 3.30
C VAL A 83 -1.71 -7.83 4.04
N VAL A 84 -2.52 -7.33 4.97
CA VAL A 84 -2.17 -6.15 5.77
C VAL A 84 -0.91 -6.38 6.59
N ARG A 85 -0.76 -7.56 7.21
CA ARG A 85 0.44 -7.93 7.97
C ARG A 85 1.66 -7.92 7.06
N ALA A 86 1.60 -8.61 5.92
CA ALA A 86 2.70 -8.72 4.97
C ALA A 86 3.16 -7.36 4.42
N ILE A 87 2.21 -6.46 4.11
CA ILE A 87 2.52 -5.10 3.65
C ILE A 87 3.24 -4.32 4.75
N ARG A 88 2.71 -4.31 5.97
CA ARG A 88 3.28 -3.56 7.11
C ARG A 88 4.71 -4.00 7.45
N GLU A 89 5.05 -5.27 7.28
CA GLU A 89 6.39 -5.79 7.55
C GLU A 89 7.48 -5.24 6.61
N VAL A 90 7.09 -4.79 5.41
CA VAL A 90 8.05 -4.32 4.39
C VAL A 90 7.89 -2.85 4.03
N HIS A 91 6.81 -2.21 4.49
CA HIS A 91 6.54 -0.81 4.20
C HIS A 91 7.52 0.12 4.95
N PRO A 92 8.05 1.18 4.32
CA PRO A 92 9.01 2.07 4.98
C PRO A 92 8.39 3.00 6.03
N TYR A 93 7.09 3.28 5.90
CA TYR A 93 6.38 4.21 6.80
C TYR A 93 5.92 3.51 8.07
N GLU A 94 6.01 4.21 9.21
CA GLU A 94 5.53 3.75 10.51
C GLU A 94 4.05 3.36 10.46
N GLU A 95 3.23 4.20 9.81
CA GLU A 95 1.80 3.99 9.62
C GLU A 95 1.45 4.05 8.12
N PRO A 96 1.51 2.92 7.40
CA PRO A 96 1.16 2.89 5.99
C PRO A 96 -0.33 3.10 5.77
N ALA A 97 -0.68 3.96 4.81
CA ALA A 97 -2.05 4.09 4.32
C ALA A 97 -2.41 2.87 3.46
N ILE A 98 -3.35 2.07 3.97
CA ILE A 98 -3.85 0.85 3.33
C ILE A 98 -5.38 0.89 3.34
N ASP A 99 -5.99 1.02 2.18
CA ASP A 99 -7.44 1.07 2.03
C ASP A 99 -7.99 -0.22 1.42
N PHE A 100 -9.21 -0.57 1.82
CA PHE A 100 -10.00 -1.62 1.18
C PHE A 100 -11.35 -1.06 0.78
N TRP A 101 -11.61 -0.93 -0.53
CA TRP A 101 -12.93 -0.58 -1.03
C TRP A 101 -13.70 -1.84 -1.34
N LYS A 102 -14.85 -2.04 -0.68
CA LYS A 102 -15.74 -3.15 -0.99
C LYS A 102 -16.20 -3.01 -2.43
N LEU A 103 -16.05 -4.08 -3.21
CA LEU A 103 -16.55 -4.13 -4.57
C LEU A 103 -17.94 -4.77 -4.55
N GLU A 104 -18.87 -4.12 -5.23
CA GLU A 104 -20.16 -4.72 -5.59
C GLU A 104 -19.97 -5.57 -6.86
N GLU A 105 -20.72 -6.67 -6.95
CA GLU A 105 -20.83 -7.48 -8.18
C GLU A 105 -22.05 -7.05 -8.98
#